data_AF-A0AAV4VCZ4-F1
#
_entry.id   AF-A0AAV4VCZ4-F1
#
_cell.length_a   1.000
_cell.length_b   1.000
_cell.length_c   1.000
_cell.angle_alpha   90.00
_cell.angle_beta   90.00
_cell.angle_gamma   90.00
#
_symmetry.space_group_name_H-M   'P 1'
#
loop_
_entity.id
_entity.type
_entity.pdbx_description
1 polymer ?
#
loop_
_entity_poly.entity_id
_entity_poly.type
_entity_poly.pdbx_seq_one_letter_code
_entity_poly.pdbx_strand_id
1 'polypeptide(L)'
;MENENPVVYERLPDRIFKEEDFRRGQLPIDAREIRDILDPEHPMTLEELKVVQLELIQVDDENNYCAVQFVPTITHCSLATLIGLSIKVQLMRLLPARF
;
A
#
# COMPACT_ATOMS: atom_id res chain seq x y z
N MET A 1 -8.65 -12.74 24.44
CA MET A 1 -8.77 -13.13 23.02
C MET A 1 -7.35 -13.17 22.50
N GLU A 2 -6.88 -14.37 22.19
CA GLU A 2 -5.52 -14.60 21.70
C GLU A 2 -5.36 -13.90 20.35
N ASN A 3 -4.30 -13.10 20.26
CA ASN A 3 -3.89 -12.49 19.01
C ASN A 3 -3.27 -13.61 18.17
N GLU A 4 -4.10 -14.34 17.44
CA GLU A 4 -3.66 -15.37 16.50
C GLU A 4 -2.78 -14.71 15.44
N ASN A 5 -1.61 -15.31 15.15
CA ASN A 5 -0.69 -14.80 14.14
C ASN A 5 -1.45 -14.53 12.82
N PRO A 6 -1.27 -13.36 12.18
CA PRO A 6 -2.02 -13.07 10.97
C PRO A 6 -1.66 -14.04 9.85
N VAL A 7 -2.66 -14.43 9.06
CA VAL A 7 -2.44 -15.24 7.85
C VAL A 7 -1.68 -14.41 6.82
N VAL A 8 -0.51 -14.91 6.41
CA VAL A 8 0.36 -14.28 5.40
C VAL A 8 -0.01 -14.78 4.02
N TYR A 9 -0.25 -13.86 3.09
CA TYR A 9 -0.56 -14.17 1.70
C TYR A 9 0.66 -13.98 0.78
N GLU A 10 0.75 -14.79 -0.27
CA GLU A 10 1.79 -14.62 -1.30
C GLU A 10 1.64 -13.26 -2.00
N ARG A 11 2.76 -12.56 -2.11
CA ARG A 11 2.83 -11.26 -2.77
C ARG A 11 2.88 -11.41 -4.29
N LEU A 12 2.35 -10.40 -4.99
CA LEU A 12 2.52 -10.32 -6.44
C LEU A 12 3.98 -10.01 -6.79
N PRO A 13 4.52 -10.54 -7.90
CA PRO A 13 5.91 -10.32 -8.29
C PRO A 13 6.23 -8.82 -8.46
N ASP A 14 7.49 -8.48 -8.20
CA ASP A 14 7.99 -7.12 -8.38
C ASP A 14 7.97 -6.67 -9.84
N ARG A 15 7.98 -5.35 -10.02
CA ARG A 15 8.04 -4.72 -11.33
C ARG A 15 9.31 -5.17 -12.06
N ILE A 16 9.13 -5.65 -13.29
CA ILE A 16 10.24 -5.91 -14.20
C ILE A 16 10.61 -4.59 -14.88
N PHE A 17 11.78 -4.06 -14.57
CA PHE A 17 12.30 -2.85 -15.20
C PHE A 17 12.71 -3.10 -16.65
N LYS A 18 12.34 -2.19 -17.55
CA LYS A 18 12.73 -2.19 -18.96
C LYS A 18 13.79 -1.12 -19.22
N GLU A 19 14.55 -1.23 -20.31
CA GLU A 19 15.54 -0.20 -20.70
C GLU A 19 14.96 1.22 -20.77
N GLU A 20 13.67 1.35 -21.12
CA GLU A 20 12.97 2.64 -21.17
C GLU A 20 12.84 3.29 -19.79
N ASP A 21 12.66 2.50 -18.74
CA ASP A 21 12.56 2.97 -17.36
C ASP A 21 13.85 3.67 -16.93
N PHE A 22 15.01 3.10 -17.29
CA PHE A 22 16.32 3.69 -17.01
C PHE A 22 16.57 5.00 -17.78
N ARG A 23 15.98 5.16 -18.98
CA ARG A 23 16.11 6.39 -19.78
C ARG A 23 15.30 7.56 -19.24
N ARG A 24 14.19 7.30 -18.54
CA ARG A 24 13.31 8.35 -17.99
C ARG A 24 13.92 9.10 -16.81
N GLY A 25 14.98 8.59 -16.19
CA GLY A 25 15.67 9.22 -15.05
C GLY A 25 14.90 9.13 -13.73
N GLN A 26 13.57 9.17 -13.77
CA GLN A 26 12.68 8.88 -12.65
C GLN A 26 11.48 8.05 -13.11
N LEU A 27 11.13 7.05 -12.30
CA LEU A 27 9.95 6.25 -12.55
C LEU A 27 8.69 6.95 -12.03
N PRO A 28 7.57 6.89 -12.76
CA PRO A 28 6.30 7.34 -12.24
C PRO A 28 5.91 6.47 -11.05
N ILE A 29 5.32 7.09 -10.03
CA ILE A 29 4.81 6.39 -8.87
C ILE A 29 3.61 5.56 -9.32
N ASP A 30 3.57 4.29 -8.93
CA ASP A 30 2.47 3.38 -9.21
C ASP A 30 1.91 2.73 -7.93
N ALA A 31 0.97 1.82 -8.09
CA ALA A 31 0.32 1.15 -6.96
C ALA A 31 1.28 0.28 -6.14
N ARG A 32 2.42 -0.13 -6.72
CA ARG A 32 3.39 -1.01 -6.06
C ARG A 32 4.12 -0.32 -4.93
N GLU A 33 4.39 0.99 -5.03
CA GLU A 33 5.01 1.76 -3.97
C GLU A 33 4.12 1.83 -2.70
N ILE A 34 2.81 1.64 -2.85
CA ILE A 34 1.83 1.71 -1.77
C ILE A 34 1.62 0.36 -1.08
N ARG A 35 1.80 -0.75 -1.81
CA ARG A 35 1.59 -2.11 -1.26
C ARG A 35 2.62 -2.49 -0.19
N ASP A 36 3.80 -1.87 -0.23
CA ASP A 36 4.92 -2.07 0.70
C ASP A 36 4.75 -1.34 2.04
N ILE A 37 3.63 -0.63 2.25
CA ILE A 37 3.31 -0.05 3.56
C ILE A 37 3.26 -1.16 4.60
N LEU A 38 4.01 -0.97 5.70
CA LEU A 38 4.00 -1.87 6.85
C LEU A 38 2.76 -1.66 7.72
N ASP A 39 2.23 -2.76 8.22
CA ASP A 39 1.21 -2.76 9.26
C ASP A 39 1.77 -2.12 10.55
N PRO A 40 0.99 -1.27 11.25
CA PRO A 40 1.46 -0.62 12.47
C PRO A 40 1.59 -1.58 13.66
N GLU A 41 0.93 -2.74 13.62
CA GLU A 41 0.89 -3.71 14.72
C GLU A 41 1.77 -4.94 14.43
N HIS A 42 2.03 -5.24 13.16
CA HIS A 42 2.75 -6.43 12.72
C HIS A 42 3.91 -6.08 11.76
N PRO A 43 4.99 -6.88 11.73
CA PRO A 43 6.14 -6.64 10.84
C PRO A 43 5.87 -6.97 9.36
N MET A 44 4.61 -7.10 8.96
CA MET A 44 4.19 -7.48 7.60
C MET A 44 3.65 -6.29 6.83
N THR A 45 3.72 -6.37 5.51
CA THR A 45 3.11 -5.39 4.62
C THR A 45 1.59 -5.53 4.59
N LEU A 46 0.90 -4.45 4.24
CA LEU A 46 -0.55 -4.47 4.05
C LEU A 46 -0.97 -5.40 2.89
N GLU A 47 -0.10 -5.65 1.90
CA GLU A 47 -0.31 -6.64 0.83
C GLU A 47 -0.31 -8.06 1.40
N GLU A 48 0.69 -8.39 2.22
CA GLU A 48 0.83 -9.70 2.88
C GLU A 48 -0.34 -10.02 3.82
N LEU A 49 -1.00 -8.98 4.34
CA LEU A 49 -2.19 -9.11 5.18
C LEU A 49 -3.52 -9.07 4.40
N LYS A 50 -3.49 -8.92 3.06
CA LYS A 50 -4.66 -8.63 2.21
C LYS A 50 -5.48 -7.40 2.64
N VAL A 51 -4.85 -6.49 3.38
CA VAL A 51 -5.46 -5.20 3.75
C VAL A 51 -5.54 -4.30 2.52
N VAL A 52 -4.50 -4.28 1.68
CA VAL A 52 -4.50 -3.59 0.39
C VAL A 52 -4.27 -4.57 -0.76
N GLN A 53 -4.80 -4.23 -1.92
CA GLN A 53 -4.68 -5.01 -3.16
C GLN A 53 -4.36 -4.04 -4.28
N LEU A 54 -3.54 -4.46 -5.26
CA LEU A 54 -3.13 -3.57 -6.37
C LEU A 54 -4.32 -3.05 -7.16
N GLU A 55 -5.36 -3.87 -7.31
CA GLU A 55 -6.59 -3.53 -8.03
C GLU A 55 -7.43 -2.46 -7.31
N LEU A 56 -7.17 -2.25 -6.01
CA LEU A 56 -7.87 -1.30 -5.15
C LEU A 56 -7.09 -0.01 -4.93
N ILE A 57 -5.93 0.13 -5.58
CA ILE A 57 -5.06 1.31 -5.50
C ILE A 57 -5.08 2.01 -6.86
N GLN A 58 -5.46 3.28 -6.86
CA GLN A 58 -5.42 4.14 -8.03
C GLN A 58 -4.39 5.25 -7.79
N VAL A 59 -3.36 5.29 -8.63
CA VAL A 59 -2.35 6.35 -8.64
C VAL A 59 -2.37 7.04 -9.99
N ASP A 60 -2.50 8.35 -9.97
CA ASP A 60 -2.32 9.24 -11.10
C ASP A 60 -1.19 10.21 -10.74
N ASP A 61 0.01 9.84 -11.19
CA ASP A 61 1.23 10.58 -10.93
C ASP A 61 1.24 11.95 -11.62
N GLU A 62 0.50 12.14 -12.73
CA GLU A 62 0.48 13.41 -13.46
C GLU A 62 -0.45 14.43 -12.78
N ASN A 63 -1.60 13.98 -12.28
CA ASN A 63 -2.58 14.83 -11.59
C ASN A 63 -2.36 14.88 -10.06
N ASN A 64 -1.28 14.28 -9.57
CA ASN A 64 -0.94 14.16 -8.16
C ASN A 64 -2.10 13.58 -7.32
N TYR A 65 -2.71 12.52 -7.82
CA TYR A 65 -3.87 11.91 -7.18
C TYR A 65 -3.55 10.47 -6.78
N CYS A 66 -3.88 10.12 -5.54
CA CYS A 66 -3.74 8.78 -5.01
C CYS A 66 -5.00 8.41 -4.22
N ALA A 67 -5.66 7.33 -4.61
CA ALA A 67 -6.78 6.75 -3.89
C ALA A 67 -6.47 5.30 -3.53
N VAL A 68 -6.69 4.96 -2.25
CA VAL A 68 -6.47 3.62 -1.72
C VAL A 68 -7.77 3.13 -1.10
N GLN A 69 -8.30 2.04 -1.64
CA GLN A 69 -9.34 1.27 -1.00
C GLN A 69 -8.69 0.08 -0.27
N PHE A 70 -9.14 -0.20 0.94
CA PHE A 70 -8.58 -1.26 1.78
C PHE A 70 -9.68 -2.13 2.37
N VAL A 71 -9.35 -3.38 2.66
CA VAL A 71 -10.27 -4.36 3.26
C VAL A 71 -9.82 -4.60 4.71
N PRO A 72 -10.60 -4.19 5.72
CA PRO A 72 -10.24 -4.46 7.11
C PRO A 72 -10.26 -5.97 7.37
N THR A 73 -9.20 -6.48 8.00
CA THR A 73 -9.01 -7.91 8.31
C THR A 73 -9.97 -8.42 9.40
N ILE A 74 -10.56 -7.53 10.20
CA ILE A 74 -11.53 -7.86 11.28
C ILE A 74 -12.69 -6.87 11.25
N THR A 75 -13.92 -7.37 11.40
CA THR A 75 -15.19 -6.60 11.33
C THR A 75 -15.47 -5.66 12.51
N HIS A 76 -14.51 -5.47 13.42
CA HIS A 76 -14.64 -4.47 14.47
C HIS A 76 -14.30 -3.09 13.91
N CYS A 77 -15.34 -2.26 13.75
CA CYS A 77 -15.31 -0.98 13.05
C CYS A 77 -14.22 0.02 13.54
N SER A 78 -13.73 -0.13 14.77
CA SER A 78 -12.65 0.69 15.33
C SER A 78 -11.28 0.47 14.65
N LEU A 79 -10.99 -0.75 14.19
CA LEU A 79 -9.70 -1.08 13.58
C LEU A 79 -9.59 -0.57 12.14
N ALA A 80 -10.72 -0.48 11.43
CA ALA A 80 -10.77 0.09 10.08
C ALA A 80 -10.30 1.56 10.05
N THR A 81 -10.71 2.38 11.02
CA THR A 81 -10.26 3.77 11.12
C THR A 81 -8.77 3.87 11.40
N LEU A 82 -8.22 3.00 12.25
CA LEU A 82 -6.80 2.98 12.59
C LEU A 82 -5.95 2.55 11.38
N ILE A 83 -6.37 1.51 10.67
CA ILE A 83 -5.76 1.07 9.41
C ILE A 83 -5.79 2.20 8.38
N GLY A 84 -6.95 2.83 8.16
CA GLY A 84 -7.08 3.93 7.21
C GLY A 84 -6.22 5.15 7.56
N LEU A 85 -6.11 5.49 8.85
CA LEU A 85 -5.25 6.58 9.30
C LEU A 85 -3.76 6.22 9.15
N SER A 86 -3.39 4.97 9.44
CA SER A 86 -2.03 4.46 9.24
C SER A 86 -1.63 4.55 7.77
N ILE A 87 -2.47 4.05 6.86
CA ILE A 87 -2.27 4.17 5.41
C ILE A 87 -2.08 5.63 5.02
N LYS A 88 -2.95 6.54 5.47
CA LYS A 88 -2.84 7.97 5.16
C LYS A 88 -1.51 8.57 5.62
N VAL A 89 -1.08 8.29 6.85
CA VAL A 89 0.19 8.81 7.39
C VAL A 89 1.38 8.26 6.61
N GLN A 90 1.34 6.99 6.21
CA GLN A 90 2.43 6.37 5.45
C GLN A 90 2.47 6.91 4.01
N LEU A 91 1.33 7.10 3.36
CA LEU A 91 1.25 7.77 2.05
C LEU A 91 1.84 9.19 2.11
N MET A 92 1.55 9.96 3.16
CA MET A 92 2.15 11.29 3.35
C MET A 92 3.68 11.29 3.51
N ARG A 93 4.26 10.15 3.88
CA ARG A 93 5.73 9.99 4.01
C ARG A 93 6.38 9.44 2.75
N LEU A 94 5.68 8.55 2.04
CA LEU A 94 6.16 7.87 0.85
C LEU A 94 5.99 8.72 -0.41
N LEU A 95 4.85 9.40 -0.54
CA LEU A 95 4.54 10.21 -1.72
C LEU A 95 5.26 11.57 -1.65
N PRO A 96 5.72 12.11 -2.78
CA PRO A 96 6.24 13.47 -2.84
C PRO A 96 5.15 14.48 -2.44
N ALA A 97 5.57 15.63 -1.89
CA ALA A 97 4.67 16.68 -1.39
C ALA A 97 3.70 17.30 -2.43
N ARG A 98 3.79 16.90 -3.70
CA ARG A 98 2.87 17.32 -4.76
C ARG A 98 1.53 16.59 -4.74
N PHE A 99 1.48 15.41 -4.11
CA PHE A 99 0.28 14.56 -3.93
C PHE A 99 -0.62 15.03 -2.79
#